data_AF-A0A6L5F7U1-F1
#
_entry.id   AF-A0A6L5F7U1-F1
#
_cell.length_a   1.000
_cell.length_b   1.000
_cell.length_c   1.000
_cell.angle_alpha   90.00
_cell.angle_beta   90.00
_cell.angle_gamma   90.00
#
_symmetry.space_group_name_H-M   'P 1'
#
loop_
_entity.id
_entity.type
_entity.pdbx_description
1 polymer ?
#
loop_
_entity_poly.entity_id
_entity_poly.type
_entity_poly.pdbx_seq_one_letter_code
_entity_poly.pdbx_strand_id
1 'polypeptide(L)'
;DIPVAAGGLMALYQRCVHLGCTVPWCESSQGFECPCHGSKYDMVGEYFAGPAPRNLDRFEVENRDGQLVIKTGTPIETPRAASRLVEYPQGASCIG
;
A
#
# COMPACT_ATOMS: atom_id res chain seq x y z
N ASP A 1 -11.56 -4.90 -8.85
CA ASP A 1 -10.38 -4.81 -9.72
C ASP A 1 -9.42 -3.75 -9.21
N ILE A 2 -8.14 -4.09 -9.11
CA ILE A 2 -7.12 -3.15 -8.64
C ILE A 2 -6.79 -2.20 -9.80
N PRO A 3 -6.93 -0.87 -9.63
CA PRO A 3 -6.52 0.07 -10.65
C PRO A 3 -4.99 0.03 -10.76
N VAL A 4 -4.51 -0.50 -11.89
CA VAL A 4 -3.10 -0.52 -12.30
C VAL A 4 -3.00 0.37 -13.54
N ALA A 5 -2.04 1.28 -13.56
CA ALA A 5 -1.77 2.13 -14.72
C ALA A 5 -1.25 1.30 -15.92
N ALA A 6 -1.28 1.89 -17.12
CA ALA A 6 -0.52 1.36 -18.25
C ALA A 6 0.96 1.20 -17.86
N GLY A 7 1.47 -0.04 -17.95
CA GLY A 7 2.84 -0.39 -17.55
C GLY A 7 2.98 -1.07 -16.18
N GLY A 8 1.89 -1.45 -15.51
CA GLY A 8 1.99 -2.24 -14.27
C GLY A 8 2.23 -1.41 -13.01
N LEU A 9 2.08 -0.08 -13.09
CA LEU A 9 2.36 0.84 -11.98
C LEU A 9 1.14 1.06 -11.09
N MET A 10 1.40 1.21 -9.80
CA MET A 10 0.37 1.49 -8.78
C MET A 10 0.82 2.65 -7.91
N ALA A 11 -0.07 3.62 -7.67
CA ALA A 11 0.17 4.70 -6.73
C ALA A 11 -0.48 4.35 -5.39
N LEU A 12 0.35 4.03 -4.39
CA LEU A 12 -0.07 3.79 -3.01
C LEU A 12 0.17 5.03 -2.15
N TYR A 13 -0.75 5.32 -1.25
CA TYR A 13 -0.56 6.35 -0.25
C TYR A 13 0.31 5.80 0.87
N GLN A 14 1.51 6.37 1.06
CA GLN A 14 2.39 6.07 2.19
C GLN A 14 1.87 6.70 3.50
N ARG A 15 0.58 6.50 3.77
CA ARG A 15 -0.13 6.95 4.96
C ARG A 15 -0.94 5.79 5.52
N CYS A 16 -0.66 5.42 6.77
CA CYS A 16 -1.35 4.36 7.47
C CYS A 16 -2.82 4.72 7.63
N VAL A 17 -3.71 3.84 7.20
CA VAL A 17 -5.16 4.03 7.25
C VAL A 17 -5.75 3.78 8.64
N HIS A 18 -4.89 3.49 9.63
CA HIS A 18 -5.27 3.49 11.03
C HIS A 18 -5.47 4.92 11.55
N LEU A 19 -4.39 5.69 11.70
CA LEU A 19 -4.40 7.05 12.28
C LEU A 19 -3.49 8.03 11.53
N GLY A 20 -2.99 7.65 10.35
CA GLY A 20 -2.31 8.59 9.45
C GLY A 20 -0.79 8.71 9.57
N CYS A 21 -0.10 7.86 10.34
CA CYS A 21 1.37 7.82 10.33
C CYS A 21 1.92 7.48 8.94
N THR A 22 3.14 7.93 8.62
CA THR A 22 3.88 7.44 7.45
C THR A 22 4.13 5.93 7.55
N VAL A 23 4.01 5.21 6.43
CA VAL A 23 4.31 3.77 6.33
C VAL A 23 5.54 3.53 5.45
N PRO A 24 6.75 3.47 6.03
CA PRO A 24 7.96 3.22 5.25
C PRO A 24 7.99 1.82 4.65
N TRP A 25 8.72 1.69 3.53
CA TRP A 25 9.09 0.41 2.94
C TRP A 25 10.09 -0.33 3.83
N CYS A 26 9.92 -1.64 3.95
CA CYS A 26 10.82 -2.55 4.64
C CYS A 26 11.49 -3.48 3.62
N GLU A 27 12.80 -3.31 3.44
CA GLU A 27 13.57 -4.10 2.48
C GLU A 27 13.61 -5.59 2.82
N SER A 28 13.60 -5.97 4.10
CA SER A 28 13.65 -7.39 4.46
C SER A 28 12.31 -8.09 4.26
N SER A 29 11.19 -7.48 4.66
CA SER A 29 9.86 -8.10 4.51
C SER A 29 9.26 -7.90 3.12
N GLN A 30 9.79 -6.96 2.33
CA GLN A 30 9.27 -6.52 1.03
C GLN A 30 7.82 -6.00 1.14
N GLY A 31 7.57 -5.14 2.12
CA GLY A 31 6.26 -4.50 2.33
C GLY A 31 6.35 -3.19 3.12
N PHE A 32 5.21 -2.59 3.41
CA PHE A 32 5.12 -1.33 4.15
C PHE A 32 4.79 -1.59 5.63
N GLU A 33 5.59 -1.03 6.53
CA GLU A 33 5.46 -1.29 7.97
C GLU A 33 5.30 0.01 8.75
N CYS A 34 4.14 0.21 9.37
CA CYS A 34 3.84 1.36 10.21
C CYS A 34 4.52 1.22 11.58
N PRO A 35 5.50 2.08 11.92
CA PRO A 35 6.21 1.99 13.20
C PRO A 35 5.37 2.42 14.41
N CYS A 36 4.28 3.16 14.20
CA CYS A 36 3.48 3.70 15.31
C CYS A 36 2.73 2.62 16.10
N HIS A 37 2.03 1.71 15.40
CA HIS A 37 1.15 0.71 16.02
C HIS A 37 1.22 -0.66 15.32
N GLY A 38 2.23 -0.87 14.47
CA GLY A 38 2.51 -2.17 13.87
C GLY A 38 1.57 -2.63 12.76
N SER A 39 0.86 -1.71 12.09
CA SER A 39 0.14 -2.07 10.86
C SER A 39 1.13 -2.42 9.75
N LYS A 40 0.94 -3.56 9.10
CA LYS A 40 1.81 -4.06 8.03
C LYS A 40 0.98 -4.28 6.77
N TYR A 41 1.56 -3.95 5.64
CA TYR A 41 0.98 -4.11 4.32
C TYR A 41 2.00 -4.75 3.40
N ASP A 42 1.56 -5.53 2.43
CA ASP A 42 2.47 -6.08 1.42
C ASP A 42 2.87 -5.03 0.36
N MET A 43 3.64 -5.45 -0.65
CA MET A 43 4.13 -4.57 -1.71
C MET A 43 3.05 -3.96 -2.61
N VAL A 44 1.83 -4.51 -2.63
CA VAL A 44 0.69 -3.96 -3.36
C VAL A 44 -0.29 -3.22 -2.45
N GLY A 45 0.11 -3.02 -1.19
CA GLY A 45 -0.64 -2.26 -0.18
C GLY A 45 -1.78 -3.03 0.46
N GLU A 46 -1.87 -4.36 0.29
CA GLU A 46 -2.87 -5.16 0.99
C GLU A 46 -2.52 -5.31 2.46
N TYR A 47 -3.52 -5.21 3.32
CA TYR A 47 -3.36 -5.39 4.75
C TYR A 47 -2.84 -6.78 5.10
N PHE A 48 -1.82 -6.85 5.96
CA PHE A 48 -1.29 -8.09 6.51
C PHE A 48 -1.59 -8.26 8.01
N ALA A 49 -1.26 -7.26 8.83
CA ALA A 49 -1.38 -7.33 10.29
C ALA A 49 -1.55 -5.94 10.94
N GLY A 50 -1.94 -5.92 12.21
CA GLY A 50 -2.06 -4.72 13.04
C GLY A 50 -3.45 -4.07 13.03
N PRO A 51 -3.59 -2.83 13.54
CA PRO A 51 -4.90 -2.22 13.77
C PRO A 51 -5.57 -1.58 12.55
N ALA A 52 -4.86 -1.37 11.44
CA ALA A 52 -5.42 -0.70 10.25
C ALA A 52 -6.68 -1.41 9.71
N PRO A 53 -7.81 -0.72 9.51
CA PRO A 53 -9.08 -1.37 9.19
C PRO A 53 -9.20 -1.89 7.76
N ARG A 54 -8.31 -1.45 6.85
CA ARG A 54 -8.39 -1.72 5.42
C ARG A 54 -7.00 -1.68 4.76
N ASN A 55 -6.95 -1.89 3.44
CA ASN A 55 -5.71 -1.76 2.65
C ASN A 55 -5.25 -0.30 2.59
N LEU A 56 -4.01 -0.07 2.15
CA LEU A 56 -3.54 1.29 1.84
C LEU A 56 -4.41 1.93 0.77
N ASP A 57 -4.64 3.24 0.94
CA ASP A 57 -5.26 4.05 -0.09
C ASP A 57 -4.43 4.01 -1.37
N ARG A 58 -5.13 4.02 -2.49
CA ARG A 58 -4.50 4.12 -3.81
C ARG A 58 -5.07 5.28 -4.59
N PHE A 59 -4.39 5.65 -5.65
CA PHE A 59 -4.81 6.75 -6.52
C PHE A 59 -4.88 6.31 -7.97
N GLU A 60 -5.78 6.93 -8.72
CA GLU A 60 -5.81 6.77 -10.17
C GLU A 60 -4.51 7.34 -10.76
N VAL A 61 -3.91 6.56 -11.65
CA VAL A 61 -2.69 6.93 -12.38
C VAL A 61 -3.04 7.03 -13.85
N GLU A 62 -2.76 8.19 -14.44
CA GLU A 62 -2.99 8.47 -15.85
C GLU A 62 -1.65 8.73 -16.53
N ASN A 63 -1.40 8.10 -17.68
CA ASN A 63 -0.24 8.44 -18.52
C ASN A 63 -0.67 9.51 -19.53
N ARG A 64 -0.10 10.71 -19.41
CA ARG A 64 -0.28 11.83 -20.34
C ARG A 64 1.04 12.09 -21.05
N ASP A 65 1.15 11.58 -22.27
CA ASP A 65 2.29 11.82 -23.16
C ASP A 65 3.66 11.53 -22.49
N GLY A 66 3.75 10.42 -21.76
CA GLY A 66 4.97 10.00 -21.05
C GLY A 66 5.12 10.57 -19.64
N GLN A 67 4.21 11.44 -19.20
CA GLN A 67 4.12 11.88 -17.81
C GLN A 67 3.09 11.06 -17.04
N LEU A 68 3.48 10.57 -15.87
CA LEU A 68 2.56 9.91 -14.95
C LEU A 68 1.89 10.97 -14.07
N VAL A 69 0.57 11.07 -14.19
CA VAL A 69 -0.26 11.96 -13.38
C VAL A 69 -1.01 11.12 -12.35
N ILE A 70 -0.80 11.43 -11.07
CA ILE A 70 -1.49 10.78 -9.96
C ILE A 70 -2.63 11.70 -9.48
N LYS A 71 -3.88 11.22 -9.56
CA LYS A 71 -5.05 12.01 -9.13
C LYS A 71 -5.25 11.89 -7.62
N THR A 72 -4.66 12.79 -6.85
CA THR A 72 -4.66 12.74 -5.38
C THR A 72 -5.92 13.27 -4.70
N GLY A 73 -6.84 13.90 -5.44
CA GLY A 73 -8.04 14.54 -4.89
C GLY A 73 -9.10 13.57 -4.35
N THR A 74 -9.04 12.29 -4.71
CA THR A 74 -9.98 11.27 -4.23
C THR A 74 -9.25 9.95 -4.07
N PRO A 75 -8.84 9.58 -2.84
CA PRO A 75 -8.28 8.26 -2.57
C PRO A 75 -9.29 7.16 -2.91
N ILE A 76 -8.79 6.08 -3.49
CA ILE A 76 -9.55 4.86 -3.73
C ILE A 76 -9.30 3.95 -2.54
N GLU A 77 -10.32 3.75 -1.72
CA GLU A 77 -10.28 2.85 -0.57
C GLU A 77 -10.70 1.43 -0.99
N THR A 78 -9.99 0.41 -0.50
CA THR A 78 -10.40 -0.99 -0.71
C THR A 78 -10.45 -1.76 0.61
N PRO A 79 -11.46 -2.62 0.83
CA PRO A 79 -11.54 -3.44 2.04
C PRO A 79 -10.38 -4.44 2.09
N ARG A 80 -10.12 -5.02 3.26
CA ARG A 80 -9.12 -6.08 3.42
C ARG A 80 -9.41 -7.22 2.42
N ALA A 81 -8.38 -7.66 1.70
CA ALA A 81 -8.53 -8.75 0.73
C ALA A 81 -8.85 -10.07 1.45
N ALA A 82 -9.78 -10.86 0.89
CA ALA A 82 -10.11 -12.18 1.43
C ALA A 82 -8.98 -13.20 1.21
N SER A 83 -8.19 -12.99 0.15
CA SER A 83 -7.00 -13.74 -0.20
C SER A 83 -5.94 -12.77 -0.70
N ARG A 84 -4.68 -12.97 -0.32
CA ARG A 84 -3.57 -12.12 -0.74
C ARG A 84 -3.19 -12.38 -2.20
N LEU A 85 -2.83 -11.32 -2.91
CA LEU A 85 -2.37 -11.42 -4.30
C LEU A 85 -0.89 -11.76 -4.42
N VAL A 86 -0.11 -11.44 -3.39
CA VAL A 86 1.34 -11.65 -3.35
C VAL A 86 1.74 -12.35 -2.07
N GLU A 87 2.87 -13.05 -2.12
CA GLU A 87 3.49 -13.62 -0.94
C GLU A 87 4.13 -12.53 -0.08
N TYR A 88 3.78 -12.51 1.20
CA TYR A 88 4.33 -11.60 2.20
C TYR A 88 4.12 -12.20 3.61
N PRO A 89 5.08 -12.05 4.55
CA PRO A 89 6.37 -11.36 4.40
C PRO A 89 7.45 -12.25 3.76
N GLN A 90 8.40 -11.63 3.06
CA GLN A 90 9.54 -12.34 2.44
C GLN A 90 10.78 -12.42 3.36
N GLY A 91 10.74 -11.78 4.52
CA GLY A 91 11.82 -11.74 5.48
C GLY A 91 11.41 -11.05 6.78
N ALA A 92 12.41 -10.69 7.60
CA ALA A 92 12.17 -10.12 8.92
C ALA A 92 11.43 -8.77 8.85
N SER A 93 10.69 -8.44 9.90
CA SER A 93 10.11 -7.10 10.06
C SER A 93 11.21 -6.05 10.25
N CYS A 94 10.99 -4.84 9.74
CA CYS A 94 11.82 -3.68 10.01
C CYS A 94 11.37 -2.90 11.24
N ILE A 95 10.16 -3.15 11.74
CA ILE A 95 9.70 -2.64 13.02
C ILE A 95 10.01 -3.67 14.12
N GLY A 96 10.82 -3.27 15.09
CA GLY A 96 11.32 -4.08 16.19
C GLY A 96 12.02 -3.22 17.22
#